data_AF-A0A9P0N6W6-F1
#
_entry.id   AF-A0A9P0N6W6-F1
#
_cell.length_a   1.000
_cell.length_b   1.000
_cell.length_c   1.000
_cell.angle_alpha   90.00
_cell.angle_beta   90.00
_cell.angle_gamma   90.00
#
_symmetry.space_group_name_H-M   'P 1'
#
loop_
_entity.id
_entity.type
_entity.pdbx_description
1 polymer ?
#
loop_
_entity_poly.entity_id
_entity_poly.type
_entity_poly.pdbx_seq_one_letter_code
_entity_poly.pdbx_strand_id
1 'polypeptide(L)'
;MPMTSINVAEWSVEQVADWLSGLGPTVARYVPALRERGLDGAKLLTLRCDDLEYLGVHVIGHQELLLEAVEHLRNFCVARLALRVSVLATGLARSLAAHCDARLETQTLADVASTVHAVKPLVCWLDRWSLCGSGLSERKAALLKLSLEAATCAQRDRFAEQPARAVAAAAAATAATADYIIQVVHYMRPVRGAARAGRRRRRRRHRRHRRLHHTGSTLHATGSRSSPRGPSPPPPPPPPPPPTTSYR
;
A
#
# COMPACT_ATOMS: atom_id res chain seq x y z
N MET A 1 -1.38 7.00 29.34
CA MET A 1 -1.41 7.44 27.94
C MET A 1 -1.64 6.21 27.07
N PRO A 2 -2.81 5.99 26.46
CA PRO A 2 -2.97 4.87 25.54
C PRO A 2 -2.04 5.12 24.36
N MET A 3 -1.13 4.19 24.06
CA MET A 3 -0.28 4.28 22.88
C MET A 3 -1.22 4.38 21.68
N THR A 4 -1.34 5.58 21.12
CA THR A 4 -2.17 5.87 19.96
C THR A 4 -1.79 4.87 18.88
N SER A 5 -2.73 3.96 18.60
CA SER A 5 -2.53 2.95 17.58
C SER A 5 -2.35 3.69 16.26
N ILE A 6 -1.11 3.81 15.78
CA ILE A 6 -0.81 4.41 14.47
C ILE A 6 -1.63 3.65 13.44
N ASN A 7 -2.71 4.24 12.93
CA ASN A 7 -3.52 3.63 11.89
C ASN A 7 -3.25 4.38 10.60
N VAL A 8 -2.31 3.86 9.80
CA VAL A 8 -1.91 4.49 8.54
C VAL A 8 -3.09 4.63 7.58
N ALA A 9 -4.08 3.74 7.65
CA ALA A 9 -5.27 3.84 6.81
C ALA A 9 -6.16 5.05 7.13
N GLU A 10 -6.05 5.59 8.35
CA GLU A 10 -6.79 6.78 8.81
C GLU A 10 -5.94 8.06 8.73
N TRP A 11 -4.74 7.99 8.12
CA TRP A 11 -3.93 9.19 7.95
C TRP A 11 -4.63 10.20 7.07
N SER A 12 -4.68 11.45 7.56
CA SER A 12 -5.11 12.60 6.78
C SER A 12 -4.13 12.90 5.65
N VAL A 13 -4.56 13.71 4.68
CA VAL A 13 -3.69 14.16 3.58
C VAL A 13 -2.44 14.88 4.11
N GLU A 14 -2.56 15.67 5.18
CA GLU A 14 -1.41 16.33 5.81
C GLU A 14 -0.44 15.34 6.45
N GLN A 15 -0.94 14.32 7.16
CA GLN A 15 -0.08 13.28 7.76
C GLN A 15 0.68 12.49 6.68
N VAL A 16 0.04 12.25 5.53
CA VAL A 16 0.71 11.64 4.37
C VAL A 16 1.74 12.59 3.77
N ALA A 17 1.43 13.88 3.64
CA ALA A 17 2.35 14.88 3.12
C ALA A 17 3.62 15.02 3.99
N ASP A 18 3.46 14.99 5.31
CA ASP A 18 4.57 15.02 6.27
C ASP A 18 5.45 13.78 6.12
N TRP A 19 4.84 12.59 6.06
CA TRP A 19 5.56 11.34 5.83
C TRP A 19 6.33 11.34 4.50
N LEU A 20 5.70 11.78 3.41
CA LEU A 20 6.31 11.87 2.08
C LEU A 20 7.50 12.84 2.05
N SER A 21 7.41 13.96 2.78
CA SER A 21 8.49 14.95 2.89
C SER A 21 9.71 14.35 3.58
N GLY A 22 9.51 13.43 4.53
CA GLY A 22 10.57 12.69 5.21
C GLY A 22 11.30 11.64 4.35
N LEU A 23 10.79 11.29 3.16
CA LEU A 23 11.44 10.32 2.26
C LEU A 23 12.62 10.91 1.46
N GLY A 24 12.80 12.23 1.51
CA GLY A 24 13.92 12.93 0.89
C GLY A 24 13.52 13.83 -0.28
N PRO A 25 14.47 14.65 -0.80
CA PRO A 25 14.20 15.75 -1.72
C PRO A 25 13.64 15.31 -3.08
N THR A 26 13.89 14.06 -3.48
CA THR A 26 13.34 13.49 -4.71
C THR A 26 11.83 13.29 -4.62
N VAL A 27 11.31 12.88 -3.46
CA VAL A 27 9.87 12.66 -3.25
C VAL A 27 9.18 13.94 -2.80
N ALA A 28 9.84 14.74 -1.95
CA ALA A 28 9.30 15.99 -1.40
C ALA A 28 8.76 16.96 -2.47
N ARG A 29 9.38 16.99 -3.66
CA ARG A 29 8.91 17.83 -4.79
C ARG A 29 7.49 17.50 -5.28
N TYR A 30 7.00 16.29 -5.04
CA TYR A 30 5.66 15.85 -5.45
C TYR A 30 4.61 16.13 -4.39
N VAL A 31 5.01 16.45 -3.15
CA VAL A 31 4.10 16.62 -2.01
C VAL A 31 2.98 17.64 -2.28
N PRO A 32 3.23 18.83 -2.85
CA PRO A 32 2.15 19.78 -3.15
C PRO A 32 1.09 19.19 -4.09
N ALA A 33 1.52 18.55 -5.18
CA ALA A 33 0.62 17.94 -6.15
C ALA A 33 -0.14 16.72 -5.60
N LEU A 34 0.52 15.90 -4.77
CA LEU A 34 -0.11 14.75 -4.11
C LEU A 34 -1.14 15.19 -3.07
N ARG A 35 -0.86 16.29 -2.36
CA ARG A 35 -1.78 16.91 -1.40
C ARG A 35 -3.01 17.50 -2.09
N GLU A 36 -2.81 18.27 -3.16
CA GLU A 36 -3.92 18.82 -3.97
C GLU A 36 -4.83 17.73 -4.54
N ARG A 37 -4.26 16.57 -4.89
CA ARG A 37 -5.01 15.40 -5.37
C ARG A 37 -5.63 14.56 -4.25
N GLY A 38 -5.49 15.00 -2.99
CA GLY A 38 -6.11 14.38 -1.83
C GLY A 38 -5.60 12.97 -1.55
N LEU A 39 -4.28 12.74 -1.68
CA LEU A 39 -3.67 11.46 -1.32
C LEU A 39 -3.70 11.27 0.21
N ASP A 40 -4.69 10.51 0.69
CA ASP A 40 -4.84 10.11 2.09
C ASP A 40 -4.16 8.77 2.38
N GLY A 41 -4.18 8.35 3.65
CA GLY A 41 -3.54 7.12 4.10
C GLY A 41 -4.07 5.86 3.42
N ALA A 42 -5.38 5.76 3.21
CA ALA A 42 -5.99 4.63 2.52
C ALA A 42 -5.50 4.53 1.07
N LYS A 43 -5.49 5.65 0.34
CA LYS A 43 -4.99 5.74 -1.04
C LYS A 43 -3.50 5.47 -1.13
N LEU A 44 -2.71 6.06 -0.22
CA LEU A 44 -1.26 5.86 -0.11
C LEU A 44 -0.97 4.37 -0.01
N LEU A 45 -1.67 3.71 0.90
CA LEU A 45 -1.50 2.29 1.09
C LEU A 45 -1.92 1.54 -0.16
N THR A 46 -2.90 1.95 -0.97
CA THR A 46 -3.31 1.20 -2.19
C THR A 46 -2.50 1.53 -3.45
N LEU A 47 -1.53 2.44 -3.36
CA LEU A 47 -0.80 2.93 -4.53
C LEU A 47 -0.22 1.82 -5.40
N ARG A 48 -0.48 1.96 -6.70
CA ARG A 48 0.12 1.18 -7.78
C ARG A 48 0.86 2.11 -8.74
N CYS A 49 1.53 1.51 -9.71
CA CYS A 49 2.33 2.25 -10.69
C CYS A 49 1.47 3.19 -11.54
N ASP A 50 0.33 2.70 -11.98
CA ASP A 50 -0.57 3.45 -12.86
C ASP A 50 -1.11 4.68 -12.11
N ASP A 51 -1.46 4.52 -10.83
CA ASP A 51 -1.94 5.61 -9.97
C ASP A 51 -0.87 6.72 -9.84
N LEU A 52 0.41 6.37 -9.72
CA LEU A 52 1.51 7.34 -9.68
C LEU A 52 1.68 8.12 -10.99
N GLU A 53 1.42 7.51 -12.13
CA GLU A 53 1.41 8.23 -13.41
C GLU A 53 0.27 9.26 -13.45
N TYR A 54 -0.93 8.89 -13.01
CA TYR A 54 -2.05 9.83 -12.93
C TYR A 54 -1.77 10.97 -11.96
N LEU A 55 -1.07 10.70 -10.85
CA LEU A 55 -0.67 11.68 -9.84
C LEU A 55 0.49 12.60 -10.29
N GLY A 56 1.03 12.43 -11.49
CA GLY A 56 2.09 13.28 -12.07
C GLY A 56 3.51 12.80 -11.83
N VAL A 57 3.70 11.61 -11.24
CA VAL A 57 5.01 11.00 -11.01
C VAL A 57 5.35 10.10 -12.20
N HIS A 58 5.86 10.67 -13.29
CA HIS A 58 6.15 9.90 -14.53
C HIS A 58 7.55 9.26 -14.57
N VAL A 59 8.45 9.69 -13.70
CA VAL A 59 9.84 9.20 -13.68
C VAL A 59 9.85 7.83 -13.00
N ILE A 60 10.16 6.78 -13.76
CA ILE A 60 10.16 5.38 -13.27
C ILE A 60 10.99 5.22 -12.00
N GLY A 61 12.16 5.87 -11.91
CA GLY A 61 12.99 5.79 -10.70
C GLY A 61 12.32 6.37 -9.46
N HIS A 62 11.54 7.45 -9.60
CA HIS A 62 10.82 8.06 -8.49
C HIS A 62 9.59 7.22 -8.11
N GLN A 63 8.90 6.65 -9.10
CA GLN A 63 7.82 5.69 -8.86
C GLN A 63 8.32 4.47 -8.07
N GLU A 64 9.49 3.94 -8.43
CA GLU A 64 10.10 2.81 -7.73
C GLU A 64 10.45 3.16 -6.28
N LEU A 65 11.09 4.31 -6.05
CA LEU A 65 11.42 4.79 -4.70
C LEU A 65 10.17 4.94 -3.83
N LEU A 66 9.12 5.57 -4.37
CA LEU A 66 7.89 5.80 -3.62
C LEU A 66 7.14 4.48 -3.33
N LEU A 67 7.05 3.57 -4.30
CA LEU A 67 6.42 2.27 -4.09
C LEU A 67 7.20 1.40 -3.11
N GLU A 68 8.54 1.45 -3.13
CA GLU A 68 9.39 0.75 -2.15
C GLU A 68 9.19 1.31 -0.74
N ALA A 69 9.10 2.63 -0.58
CA ALA A 69 8.78 3.25 0.70
C ALA A 69 7.38 2.86 1.21
N VAL A 70 6.37 2.83 0.33
CA VAL A 70 5.01 2.38 0.67
C VAL A 70 5.00 0.89 1.03
N GLU A 71 5.76 0.04 0.35
CA GLU A 71 5.92 -1.37 0.69
C GLU A 71 6.53 -1.55 2.09
N HIS A 72 7.58 -0.78 2.41
CA HIS A 72 8.14 -0.76 3.76
C HIS A 72 7.12 -0.31 4.82
N LEU A 73 6.31 0.70 4.52
CA LEU A 73 5.25 1.17 5.41
C LEU A 73 4.18 0.09 5.66
N ARG A 74 3.73 -0.61 4.61
CA ARG A 74 2.80 -1.75 4.72
C ARG A 74 3.40 -2.86 5.59
N ASN A 75 4.66 -3.22 5.35
CA ASN A 75 5.37 -4.25 6.10
C ASN A 75 5.51 -3.88 7.58
N PHE A 76 5.87 -2.63 7.89
CA PHE A 76 5.92 -2.12 9.25
C PHE A 76 4.55 -2.21 9.96
N CYS A 77 3.47 -1.88 9.26
CA CYS A 77 2.11 -1.99 9.81
C CYS A 77 1.75 -3.43 10.17
N VAL A 78 1.95 -4.37 9.24
CA VAL A 78 1.66 -5.80 9.51
C VAL A 78 2.54 -6.31 10.65
N ALA A 79 3.84 -6.03 10.62
CA ALA A 79 4.80 -6.52 11.61
C ALA A 79 4.45 -6.03 13.03
N ARG A 80 4.10 -4.75 13.19
CA ARG A 80 3.69 -4.20 14.50
C ARG A 80 2.38 -4.82 15.01
N LEU A 81 1.40 -5.03 14.13
CA LEU A 81 0.14 -5.67 14.50
C LEU A 81 0.36 -7.13 14.90
N ALA A 82 1.17 -7.88 14.15
CA ALA A 82 1.53 -9.25 14.44
C ALA A 82 2.36 -9.35 15.74
N LEU A 83 3.33 -8.47 15.96
CA LEU A 83 4.12 -8.43 17.20
C LEU A 83 3.23 -8.20 18.42
N ARG A 84 2.24 -7.30 18.34
CA ARG A 84 1.28 -7.08 19.42
C ARG A 84 0.48 -8.34 19.73
N VAL A 85 0.03 -9.07 18.71
CA VAL A 85 -0.66 -10.35 18.91
C VAL A 85 0.27 -11.39 19.54
N SER A 86 1.49 -11.52 19.04
CA SER A 86 2.50 -12.46 19.56
C SER A 86 2.80 -12.22 21.04
N VAL A 87 3.05 -10.98 21.44
CA VAL A 87 3.36 -10.63 22.84
C VAL A 87 2.19 -10.96 23.78
N LEU A 88 0.97 -10.56 23.42
CA LEU A 88 -0.22 -10.82 24.25
C LEU A 88 -0.51 -12.32 24.35
N ALA A 89 -0.49 -13.03 23.21
CA ALA A 89 -0.76 -14.46 23.17
C ALA A 89 0.32 -15.28 23.90
N THR A 90 1.59 -14.88 23.80
CA THR A 90 2.71 -15.50 24.54
C THR A 90 2.63 -15.22 26.04
N GLY A 91 2.18 -14.03 26.44
CA GLY A 91 1.91 -13.70 27.84
C GLY A 91 0.81 -14.60 28.42
N LEU A 92 -0.32 -14.68 27.72
CA LEU A 92 -1.46 -15.53 28.09
C LEU A 92 -1.07 -17.02 28.19
N ALA A 93 -0.34 -17.53 27.18
CA ALA A 93 0.11 -18.92 27.17
C ALA A 93 1.04 -19.25 28.35
N ARG A 94 1.99 -18.37 28.66
CA ARG A 94 2.92 -18.56 29.80
C ARG A 94 2.21 -18.47 31.15
N SER A 95 1.30 -17.52 31.30
CA SER A 95 0.50 -17.35 32.54
C SER A 95 -0.30 -18.61 32.86
N LEU A 96 -0.94 -19.19 31.85
CA LEU A 96 -1.75 -20.41 32.01
C LEU A 96 -0.91 -21.69 32.08
N ALA A 97 0.27 -21.74 31.44
CA ALA A 97 1.19 -22.86 31.59
C ALA A 97 1.71 -23.01 33.03
N ALA A 98 1.85 -21.91 33.75
CA ALA A 98 2.21 -21.92 35.18
C ALA A 98 1.08 -22.40 36.10
N HIS A 99 -0.18 -22.40 35.61
CA HIS A 99 -1.38 -22.73 36.39
C HIS A 99 -2.33 -23.62 35.57
N CYS A 100 -1.83 -24.72 35.03
CA CYS A 100 -2.53 -25.56 34.05
C CYS A 100 -3.81 -26.24 34.57
N ASP A 101 -3.93 -26.42 35.89
CA ASP A 101 -5.07 -27.04 36.57
C ASP A 101 -6.01 -26.02 37.25
N ALA A 102 -5.71 -24.72 37.16
CA ALA A 102 -6.51 -23.68 37.80
C ALA A 102 -7.78 -23.37 37.00
N ARG A 103 -8.83 -22.94 37.72
CA ARG A 103 -10.01 -22.33 37.10
C ARG A 103 -9.62 -21.00 36.44
N LEU A 104 -10.31 -20.64 35.36
CA LEU A 104 -10.00 -19.39 34.68
C LEU A 104 -10.42 -18.21 35.55
N GLU A 105 -9.46 -17.38 35.95
CA GLU A 105 -9.72 -16.16 36.69
C GLU A 105 -10.20 -15.04 35.76
N THR A 106 -10.87 -14.04 36.34
CA THR A 106 -11.34 -12.84 35.62
C THR A 106 -10.21 -12.17 34.82
N GLN A 107 -8.98 -12.18 35.35
CA GLN A 107 -7.82 -11.62 34.67
C GLN A 107 -7.47 -12.39 33.38
N THR A 108 -7.51 -13.73 33.42
CA THR A 108 -7.29 -14.56 32.24
C THR A 108 -8.34 -14.29 31.16
N LEU A 109 -9.61 -14.12 31.56
CA LEU A 109 -10.69 -13.77 30.62
C LEU A 109 -10.44 -12.39 29.97
N ALA A 110 -9.94 -11.43 30.75
CA ALA A 110 -9.56 -10.11 30.23
C ALA A 110 -8.35 -10.18 29.28
N ASP A 111 -7.37 -11.05 29.56
CA ASP A 111 -6.19 -11.26 28.71
C ASP A 111 -6.57 -11.97 27.39
N VAL A 112 -7.49 -12.94 27.44
CA VAL A 112 -8.11 -13.56 26.25
C VAL A 112 -8.82 -12.51 25.42
N ALA A 113 -9.68 -11.68 26.03
CA ALA A 113 -10.39 -10.61 25.33
C ALA A 113 -9.42 -9.59 24.70
N SER A 114 -8.34 -9.23 25.41
CA SER A 114 -7.30 -8.34 24.90
C SER A 114 -6.55 -8.93 23.71
N THR A 115 -6.29 -10.23 23.73
CA THR A 115 -5.67 -10.97 22.61
C THR A 115 -6.60 -10.97 21.39
N VAL A 116 -7.90 -11.27 21.59
CA VAL A 116 -8.91 -11.23 20.51
C VAL A 116 -9.05 -9.81 19.93
N HIS A 117 -9.04 -8.77 20.76
CA HIS A 117 -9.07 -7.38 20.30
C HIS A 117 -7.82 -6.99 19.51
N ALA A 118 -6.64 -7.54 19.84
CA ALA A 118 -5.42 -7.31 19.08
C ALA A 118 -5.40 -8.06 17.73
N VAL A 119 -6.04 -9.22 17.65
CA VAL A 119 -6.19 -10.03 16.44
C VAL A 119 -7.02 -9.30 15.37
N LYS A 120 -8.11 -8.64 15.76
CA LYS A 120 -9.04 -8.01 14.81
C LYS A 120 -8.37 -7.02 13.84
N PRO A 121 -7.58 -6.01 14.29
CA PRO A 121 -6.88 -5.10 13.39
C PRO A 121 -5.89 -5.80 12.46
N LEU A 122 -5.19 -6.84 12.92
CA LEU A 122 -4.28 -7.63 12.09
C LEU A 122 -5.04 -8.32 10.96
N VAL A 123 -6.13 -9.02 11.28
CA VAL A 123 -6.99 -9.70 10.30
C VAL A 123 -7.57 -8.72 9.29
N CYS A 124 -8.15 -7.61 9.75
CA CYS A 124 -8.70 -6.58 8.85
C CYS A 124 -7.62 -5.97 7.94
N TRP A 125 -6.39 -5.88 8.43
CA TRP A 125 -5.26 -5.45 7.62
C TRP A 125 -4.92 -6.50 6.56
N LEU A 126 -4.76 -7.77 6.94
CA LEU A 126 -4.51 -8.87 6.00
C LEU A 126 -5.59 -9.00 4.92
N ASP A 127 -6.85 -8.72 5.24
CA ASP A 127 -7.97 -8.71 4.28
C ASP A 127 -7.86 -7.64 3.19
N ARG A 128 -7.48 -6.43 3.59
CA ARG A 128 -7.33 -5.31 2.65
C ARG A 128 -6.11 -5.47 1.73
N TRP A 129 -5.14 -6.30 2.11
CA TRP A 129 -3.86 -6.46 1.42
C TRP A 129 -3.63 -7.89 0.88
N SER A 130 -4.69 -8.55 0.44
CA SER A 130 -4.69 -9.92 -0.12
C SER A 130 -3.77 -10.14 -1.34
N LEU A 131 -3.07 -9.09 -1.80
CA LEU A 131 -1.96 -9.14 -2.75
C LEU A 131 -0.76 -9.98 -2.25
N CYS A 132 -0.67 -10.30 -0.95
CA CYS A 132 0.41 -11.10 -0.35
C CYS A 132 0.15 -12.63 -0.39
N GLY A 133 -0.15 -13.20 -1.56
CA GLY A 133 -0.10 -14.65 -1.81
C GLY A 133 -1.06 -15.54 -0.97
N SER A 134 -1.18 -16.81 -1.36
CA SER A 134 -2.07 -17.79 -0.71
C SER A 134 -1.70 -18.07 0.76
N GLY A 135 -0.39 -18.06 1.07
CA GLY A 135 0.09 -18.41 2.42
C GLY A 135 -0.35 -17.46 3.52
N LEU A 136 -0.52 -16.15 3.24
CA LEU A 136 -0.95 -15.20 4.27
C LEU A 136 -2.45 -15.31 4.57
N SER A 137 -3.25 -15.71 3.58
CA SER A 137 -4.69 -15.97 3.72
C SER A 137 -4.97 -17.20 4.60
N GLU A 138 -4.21 -18.28 4.43
CA GLU A 138 -4.30 -19.46 5.30
C GLU A 138 -3.93 -19.13 6.75
N ARG A 139 -2.86 -18.34 6.95
CA ARG A 139 -2.42 -17.91 8.29
C ARG A 139 -3.43 -16.97 8.95
N LYS A 140 -4.09 -16.10 8.19
CA LYS A 140 -5.21 -15.28 8.66
C LYS A 140 -6.36 -16.16 9.17
N ALA A 141 -6.77 -17.17 8.39
CA ALA A 141 -7.84 -18.08 8.78
C ALA A 141 -7.50 -18.85 10.07
N ALA A 142 -6.25 -19.32 10.20
CA ALA A 142 -5.76 -19.96 11.41
C ALA A 142 -5.83 -19.01 12.63
N LEU A 143 -5.38 -17.75 12.47
CA LEU A 143 -5.38 -16.76 13.55
C LEU A 143 -6.80 -16.38 14.03
N LEU A 144 -7.77 -16.31 13.12
CA LEU A 144 -9.19 -16.15 13.47
C LEU A 144 -9.76 -17.38 14.20
N LYS A 145 -9.49 -18.58 13.69
CA LYS A 145 -9.97 -19.83 14.30
C LYS A 145 -9.44 -19.99 15.73
N LEU A 146 -8.14 -19.82 15.91
CA LEU A 146 -7.47 -20.02 17.21
C LEU A 146 -7.92 -18.97 18.25
N SER A 147 -8.11 -17.71 17.85
CA SER A 147 -8.61 -16.67 18.75
C SER A 147 -10.06 -16.89 19.17
N LEU A 148 -10.90 -17.43 18.29
CA LEU A 148 -12.28 -17.80 18.61
C LEU A 148 -12.34 -19.05 19.51
N GLU A 149 -11.48 -20.03 19.28
CA GLU A 149 -11.33 -21.21 20.14
C GLU A 149 -10.95 -20.79 21.57
N ALA A 150 -9.95 -19.92 21.73
CA ALA A 150 -9.55 -19.38 23.03
C ALA A 150 -10.72 -18.67 23.74
N ALA A 151 -11.47 -17.82 23.04
CA ALA A 151 -12.64 -17.12 23.59
C ALA A 151 -13.76 -18.08 24.00
N THR A 152 -14.00 -19.12 23.20
CA THR A 152 -15.07 -20.10 23.44
C THR A 152 -14.72 -21.02 24.60
N CYS A 153 -13.47 -21.50 24.68
CA CYS A 153 -12.97 -22.28 25.81
C CYS A 153 -13.02 -21.47 27.11
N ALA A 154 -12.67 -20.18 27.04
CA ALA A 154 -12.76 -19.25 28.15
C ALA A 154 -14.20 -19.06 28.68
N GLN A 155 -15.19 -18.98 27.79
CA GLN A 155 -16.60 -18.86 28.19
C GLN A 155 -17.21 -20.16 28.72
N ARG A 156 -16.71 -21.33 28.27
CA ARG A 156 -17.21 -22.65 28.66
C ARG A 156 -16.62 -23.18 29.98
N ASP A 157 -15.85 -22.38 30.72
CA ASP A 157 -15.08 -22.69 31.96
C ASP A 157 -15.70 -23.76 32.90
N ARG A 158 -17.02 -23.82 33.01
CA ARG A 158 -17.75 -24.74 33.91
C ARG A 158 -17.96 -26.17 33.38
N PHE A 159 -17.78 -26.43 32.08
CA PHE A 159 -18.16 -27.69 31.42
C PHE A 159 -17.03 -28.35 30.61
N ALA A 160 -15.88 -27.69 30.50
CA ALA A 160 -14.74 -28.20 29.74
C ALA A 160 -13.78 -28.97 30.66
N GLU A 161 -13.28 -30.12 30.22
CA GLU A 161 -12.13 -30.75 30.87
C GLU A 161 -10.87 -29.92 30.58
N GLN A 162 -10.22 -29.41 31.62
CA GLN A 162 -8.98 -28.60 31.56
C GLN A 162 -9.08 -27.33 30.68
N PRO A 163 -9.95 -26.36 31.01
CA PRO A 163 -10.16 -25.15 30.21
C PRO A 163 -8.89 -24.29 30.10
N ALA A 164 -8.10 -24.18 31.17
CA ALA A 164 -6.84 -23.45 31.19
C ALA A 164 -5.82 -24.01 30.18
N ARG A 165 -5.73 -25.34 30.08
CA ARG A 165 -4.85 -26.01 29.11
C ARG A 165 -5.26 -25.75 27.67
N ALA A 166 -6.56 -25.80 27.37
CA ALA A 166 -7.07 -25.52 26.03
C ALA A 166 -6.80 -24.06 25.62
N VAL A 167 -7.07 -23.10 26.52
CA VAL A 167 -6.79 -21.67 26.27
C VAL A 167 -5.29 -21.43 26.10
N ALA A 168 -4.44 -22.05 26.93
CA ALA A 168 -2.98 -21.96 26.80
C ALA A 168 -2.48 -22.46 25.44
N ALA A 169 -2.99 -23.60 24.98
CA ALA A 169 -2.63 -24.19 23.69
C ALA A 169 -3.07 -23.30 22.51
N ALA A 170 -4.30 -22.78 22.55
CA ALA A 170 -4.82 -21.86 21.54
C ALA A 170 -4.02 -20.54 21.51
N ALA A 171 -3.65 -20.00 22.69
CA ALA A 171 -2.81 -18.81 22.82
C ALA A 171 -1.40 -19.05 22.26
N ALA A 172 -0.76 -20.18 22.58
CA ALA A 172 0.55 -20.54 22.05
C ALA A 172 0.53 -20.69 20.52
N ALA A 173 -0.49 -21.34 19.97
CA ALA A 173 -0.66 -21.46 18.52
C ALA A 173 -0.92 -20.11 17.84
N THR A 174 -1.66 -19.20 18.51
CA THR A 174 -1.88 -17.82 18.05
C THR A 174 -0.57 -17.05 18.00
N ALA A 175 0.25 -17.16 19.04
CA ALA A 175 1.58 -16.55 19.08
C ALA A 175 2.48 -17.06 17.94
N ALA A 176 2.57 -18.38 17.76
CA ALA A 176 3.35 -18.99 16.69
C ALA A 176 2.90 -18.55 15.29
N THR A 177 1.58 -18.40 15.09
CA THR A 177 1.03 -17.89 13.82
C THR A 177 1.42 -16.42 13.60
N ALA A 178 1.38 -15.59 14.64
CA ALA A 178 1.79 -14.20 14.56
C ALA A 178 3.29 -14.06 14.30
N ASP A 179 4.13 -14.85 14.96
CA ASP A 179 5.58 -14.88 14.73
C ASP A 179 5.93 -15.30 13.31
N TYR A 180 5.22 -16.28 12.75
CA TYR A 180 5.35 -16.66 11.35
C TYR A 180 5.01 -15.49 10.41
N ILE A 181 3.94 -14.73 10.69
CA ILE A 181 3.59 -13.54 9.89
C ILE A 181 4.72 -12.50 9.94
N ILE A 182 5.31 -12.26 11.12
CA ILE A 182 6.46 -11.34 11.27
C ILE A 182 7.64 -11.82 10.41
N GLN A 183 7.96 -13.10 10.47
CA GLN A 183 9.03 -13.70 9.67
C GLN A 183 8.76 -13.54 8.17
N VAL A 184 7.57 -13.92 7.68
CA VAL A 184 7.21 -13.79 6.26
C VAL A 184 7.34 -12.35 5.79
N VAL A 185 6.87 -11.38 6.57
CA VAL A 185 7.01 -9.95 6.23
C VAL A 185 8.48 -9.51 6.19
N HIS A 186 9.32 -10.04 7.08
CA HIS A 186 10.77 -9.79 7.07
C HIS A 186 11.50 -10.46 5.90
N TYR A 187 11.09 -11.66 5.50
CA TYR A 187 11.73 -12.45 4.43
C TYR A 187 11.17 -12.12 3.03
N MET A 188 9.97 -11.53 2.92
CA MET A 188 9.39 -10.98 1.68
C MET A 188 10.12 -9.74 1.15
N ARG A 189 11.18 -9.27 1.83
CA ARG A 189 12.07 -8.23 1.28
C ARG A 189 12.52 -8.68 -0.10
N PRO A 190 12.22 -7.94 -1.18
CA PRO A 190 12.53 -8.39 -2.52
C PRO A 190 14.04 -8.62 -2.61
N VAL A 191 14.43 -9.89 -2.72
CA VAL A 191 15.76 -10.23 -3.21
C VAL A 191 15.87 -9.48 -4.53
N ARG A 192 16.85 -8.57 -4.62
CA ARG A 192 17.04 -7.53 -5.65
C ARG A 192 16.85 -8.01 -7.12
N GLY A 193 16.78 -9.31 -7.38
CA GLY A 193 16.46 -9.96 -8.65
C GLY A 193 15.00 -9.83 -9.14
N ALA A 194 13.99 -9.96 -8.28
CA ALA A 194 12.57 -9.86 -8.72
C ALA A 194 12.20 -8.41 -9.09
N ALA A 195 12.70 -7.45 -8.32
CA ALA A 195 12.64 -6.02 -8.64
C ALA A 195 13.30 -5.71 -9.99
N ARG A 196 14.44 -6.34 -10.34
CA ARG A 196 15.10 -6.20 -11.64
C ARG A 196 14.28 -6.74 -12.82
N ALA A 197 13.55 -7.84 -12.66
CA ALA A 197 12.66 -8.37 -13.69
C ALA A 197 11.42 -7.46 -13.89
N GLY A 198 10.85 -6.95 -12.80
CA GLY A 198 9.82 -5.91 -12.82
C GLY A 198 10.30 -4.63 -13.51
N ARG A 199 11.51 -4.14 -13.18
CA ARG A 199 12.18 -2.98 -13.81
C ARG A 199 12.27 -3.13 -15.32
N ARG A 200 12.66 -4.31 -15.83
CA ARG A 200 12.75 -4.56 -17.28
C ARG A 200 11.37 -4.57 -17.95
N ARG A 201 10.35 -5.17 -17.32
CA ARG A 201 8.97 -5.18 -17.87
C ARG A 201 8.33 -3.79 -17.86
N ARG A 202 8.53 -2.99 -16.80
CA ARG A 202 8.03 -1.61 -16.68
C ARG A 202 8.69 -0.65 -17.67
N ARG A 203 10.02 -0.70 -17.82
CA ARG A 203 10.73 0.06 -18.86
C ARG A 203 10.24 -0.26 -20.28
N ARG A 204 9.88 -1.53 -20.55
CA ARG A 204 9.30 -1.94 -21.84
C ARG A 204 7.88 -1.39 -22.05
N ARG A 205 7.03 -1.38 -21.02
CA ARG A 205 5.69 -0.76 -21.09
C ARG A 205 5.75 0.75 -21.29
N HIS A 206 6.59 1.45 -20.55
CA HIS A 206 6.76 2.91 -20.66
C HIS A 206 7.28 3.31 -22.06
N ARG A 207 8.26 2.55 -22.60
CA ARG A 207 8.71 2.72 -24.00
C ARG A 207 7.60 2.47 -25.02
N ARG A 208 6.67 1.54 -24.77
CA ARG A 208 5.51 1.32 -25.63
C ARG A 208 4.50 2.47 -25.54
N HIS A 209 4.18 2.95 -24.34
CA HIS A 209 3.24 4.08 -24.16
C HIS A 209 3.77 5.36 -24.83
N ARG A 210 5.05 5.70 -24.64
CA ARG A 210 5.69 6.83 -25.34
C ARG A 210 5.68 6.68 -26.86
N ARG A 211 5.89 5.46 -27.39
CA ARG A 211 5.80 5.20 -28.83
C ARG A 211 4.40 5.43 -29.36
N LEU A 212 3.35 4.99 -28.65
CA LEU A 212 1.96 5.16 -29.07
C LEU A 212 1.53 6.64 -29.12
N HIS A 213 1.91 7.44 -28.12
CA HIS A 213 1.66 8.90 -28.15
C HIS A 213 2.44 9.60 -29.27
N HIS A 214 3.69 9.17 -29.55
CA HIS A 214 4.48 9.75 -30.64
C HIS A 214 3.96 9.36 -32.03
N THR A 215 3.48 8.12 -32.21
CA THR A 215 2.85 7.67 -33.48
C THR A 215 1.48 8.31 -33.72
N GLY A 216 0.71 8.60 -32.66
CA GLY A 216 -0.53 9.38 -32.77
C GLY A 216 -0.30 10.83 -33.20
N SER A 217 0.78 11.46 -32.72
CA SER A 217 1.18 12.80 -33.17
C SER A 217 1.79 12.83 -34.57
N THR A 218 2.41 11.73 -35.04
CA THR A 218 2.93 11.66 -36.44
C THR A 218 1.85 11.32 -37.46
N LEU A 219 0.80 10.59 -37.09
CA LEU A 219 -0.36 10.35 -37.97
C LEU A 219 -1.21 11.62 -38.20
N HIS A 220 -1.17 12.61 -37.31
CA HIS A 220 -1.73 13.93 -37.57
C HIS A 220 -0.82 14.84 -38.42
N ALA A 221 0.45 14.46 -38.62
CA ALA A 221 1.42 15.23 -39.43
C ALA A 221 1.61 14.67 -40.85
N THR A 222 1.05 13.50 -41.18
CA THR A 222 1.12 12.88 -42.52
C THR A 222 -0.26 12.72 -43.18
N GLY A 223 -1.20 13.60 -42.85
CA GLY A 223 -2.50 13.76 -43.49
C GLY A 223 -2.53 14.84 -44.57
N SER A 224 -1.47 14.99 -45.37
CA SER A 224 -1.54 15.76 -46.62
C SER A 224 -2.05 14.84 -47.73
N ARG A 225 -3.37 14.80 -47.95
CA ARG A 225 -3.96 14.34 -49.21
C ARG A 225 -4.69 15.50 -49.88
N SER A 226 -3.98 16.07 -50.86
CA SER A 226 -4.46 16.54 -52.16
C SER A 226 -5.95 16.88 -52.29
N SER A 227 -6.29 18.15 -52.11
CA SER A 227 -7.52 18.73 -52.68
C SER A 227 -7.29 19.07 -54.17
N PRO A 228 -8.29 18.89 -55.05
CA PRO A 228 -8.18 19.32 -56.44
C PRO A 228 -8.03 20.85 -56.49
N ARG A 229 -7.07 21.33 -57.29
CA ARG A 229 -6.78 22.75 -57.50
C ARG A 229 -8.04 23.47 -58.00
N GLY A 230 -8.62 24.31 -57.14
CA GLY A 230 -9.45 25.43 -57.60
C GLY A 230 -8.59 26.48 -58.33
N PRO A 231 -9.19 27.34 -59.15
CA PRO A 231 -8.46 28.35 -59.92
C PRO A 231 -7.68 29.29 -58.99
N SER A 232 -6.43 29.56 -59.35
CA SER A 232 -5.53 30.43 -58.59
C SER A 232 -6.12 31.85 -58.43
N PRO A 233 -6.00 32.47 -57.25
CA PRO A 233 -6.39 33.87 -57.08
C PRO A 233 -5.50 34.79 -57.92
N PRO A 234 -6.05 35.92 -58.43
CA PRO A 234 -5.28 36.88 -59.22
C PRO A 234 -4.16 37.52 -58.39
N PRO A 235 -3.04 37.91 -59.02
CA PRO A 235 -1.92 38.54 -58.32
C PRO A 235 -2.33 39.90 -57.72
N PRO A 236 -1.71 40.31 -56.59
CA PRO A 236 -1.98 41.60 -55.98
C PRO A 236 -1.55 42.77 -56.90
N PRO A 237 -2.24 43.92 -56.85
CA PRO A 237 -1.89 45.08 -57.67
C PRO A 237 -0.51 45.65 -57.27
N PRO A 238 0.24 46.24 -58.22
CA PRO A 238 1.54 46.84 -57.95
C PRO A 238 1.41 48.04 -56.99
N PRO A 239 2.44 48.33 -56.17
CA PRO A 239 2.44 49.47 -55.27
C PRO A 239 2.42 50.80 -56.06
N PRO A 240 1.80 51.86 -55.51
CA PRO A 240 1.74 53.16 -56.17
C PRO A 240 3.15 53.78 -56.31
N PRO A 241 3.39 54.56 -57.38
CA PRO A 241 4.67 55.24 -57.57
C PRO A 241 4.91 56.28 -56.47
N PRO A 242 6.18 56.55 -56.10
CA PRO A 242 6.51 57.56 -55.11
C PRO A 242 6.09 58.96 -55.59
N PRO A 243 5.73 59.87 -54.68
CA PRO A 243 5.35 61.23 -55.05
C PRO A 243 6.53 61.95 -55.71
N THR A 244 6.29 62.46 -56.92
CA THR A 244 7.14 63.43 -57.59
C THR A 244 7.02 64.76 -56.86
N THR A 245 7.94 65.04 -55.94
CA THR A 245 8.13 66.40 -55.44
C THR A 245 8.86 67.19 -56.52
N SER A 246 8.08 67.85 -57.37
CA SER A 246 8.56 68.90 -58.26
C SER A 246 9.06 70.08 -57.42
N TYR A 247 10.35 70.35 -57.52
CA TYR A 247 10.97 71.60 -57.10
C TYR A 247 10.32 72.78 -57.84
N ARG A 248 9.66 73.67 -57.10
CA ARG A 248 9.59 75.11 -57.42
C ARG A 248 9.13 75.91 -56.21
#